data_AF-A0A2V8MUC1-F1
#
_entry.id   AF-A0A2V8MUC1-F1
#
_cell.length_a   1.000
_cell.length_b   1.000
_cell.length_c   1.000
_cell.angle_alpha   90.00
_cell.angle_beta   90.00
_cell.angle_gamma   90.00
#
_symmetry.space_group_name_H-M   'P 1'
#
loop_
_entity.id
_entity.type
_entity.pdbx_description
1 polymer ?
#
loop_
_entity_poly.entity_id
_entity_poly.type
_entity_poly.pdbx_seq_one_letter_code
_entity_poly.pdbx_strand_id
1 'polypeptide(L)'
;MGLVTAIVVENNDPQKLNRLKIRYHWQEDGATAWTRMMTPYTGKNRGVMFLPEVDDEVVVAFENGDPERPIVIGSVWNGKDTAPRDPYRSQDDIDNNEVKRIITRTGNTIEIIDTDGKEVIEIYTPKKDCWVQLNNDKKAISLHAEKDILIEAPNGEVRISCKNLVTDVSQDAFTKIQGKNTTQVQGDHTLDVTGGLRQESKQTVTVKGSLINELASGRFAMVGALVDINPMAPVIDIPMPIMAPAANPSEWKAGRVLKPGEAAVYDSGAGAVAGKLAFEHPDKDKKDKKLSWVEIELVDGEGKPIPSEKYLLELPDGKKREGMLDSEGRARVDGIDPGTCKVSFPNRDAKDWKKL
;
A
#
# COMPACT_ATOMS: atom_id res chain seq x y z
N MET A 1 -17.35 -60.20 23.64
CA MET A 1 -16.32 -59.59 24.51
C MET A 1 -16.54 -58.09 24.60
N GLY A 2 -16.03 -57.44 25.66
CA GLY A 2 -16.05 -55.98 25.80
C GLY A 2 -14.83 -55.32 25.16
N LEU A 3 -14.67 -54.02 25.44
CA LEU A 3 -13.44 -53.27 25.14
C LEU A 3 -12.35 -53.63 26.15
N VAL A 4 -11.09 -53.51 25.73
CA VAL A 4 -9.90 -53.67 26.59
C VAL A 4 -8.93 -52.55 26.28
N THR A 5 -7.96 -52.28 27.17
CA THR A 5 -6.83 -51.40 26.87
C THR A 5 -5.54 -52.19 26.65
N ALA A 6 -4.62 -51.59 25.91
CA ALA A 6 -3.32 -52.15 25.55
C ALA A 6 -2.30 -51.02 25.37
N ILE A 7 -1.01 -51.34 25.49
CA ILE A 7 0.08 -50.40 25.25
C ILE A 7 0.62 -50.57 23.82
N VAL A 8 0.92 -49.47 23.14
CA VAL A 8 1.55 -49.50 21.81
C VAL A 8 3.03 -49.88 21.93
N VAL A 9 3.45 -50.90 21.17
CA VAL A 9 4.84 -51.40 21.15
C VAL A 9 5.57 -51.00 19.86
N GLU A 10 4.86 -50.92 18.74
CA GLU A 10 5.45 -50.54 17.45
C GLU A 10 4.41 -49.82 16.58
N ASN A 11 4.77 -48.65 16.04
CA ASN A 11 3.88 -47.84 15.19
C ASN A 11 4.43 -47.62 13.76
N ASN A 12 5.57 -48.20 13.41
CA ASN A 12 6.21 -48.08 12.09
C ASN A 12 5.94 -49.30 11.18
N ASP A 13 4.69 -49.46 10.73
CA ASP A 13 4.29 -50.57 9.85
C ASP A 13 5.12 -50.64 8.55
N PRO A 14 5.88 -51.73 8.29
CA PRO A 14 6.68 -51.89 7.07
C PRO A 14 5.85 -51.86 5.77
N GLN A 15 4.56 -52.20 5.83
CA GLN A 15 3.64 -52.14 4.68
C GLN A 15 2.95 -50.77 4.55
N LYS A 16 3.20 -49.83 5.48
CA LYS A 16 2.68 -48.45 5.48
C LYS A 16 1.14 -48.37 5.48
N LEU A 17 0.46 -49.30 6.17
CA LEU A 17 -1.01 -49.37 6.22
C LEU A 17 -1.61 -48.68 7.46
N ASN A 18 -0.85 -47.85 8.16
CA ASN A 18 -1.26 -47.14 9.39
C ASN A 18 -1.81 -48.12 10.46
N ARG A 19 -1.01 -49.15 10.76
CA ARG A 19 -1.28 -50.18 11.76
C ARG A 19 -0.33 -50.07 12.94
N LEU A 20 -0.72 -50.66 14.06
CA LEU A 20 0.05 -50.71 15.31
C LEU A 20 0.34 -52.18 15.67
N LYS A 21 1.45 -52.43 16.37
CA LYS A 21 1.54 -53.58 17.28
C LYS A 21 1.27 -53.09 18.69
N ILE A 22 0.44 -53.85 19.40
CA ILE A 22 0.01 -53.55 20.77
C ILE A 22 0.32 -54.73 21.68
N ARG A 23 0.50 -54.48 22.97
CA ARG A 23 0.61 -55.49 24.02
C ARG A 23 -0.49 -55.28 25.04
N TYR A 24 -1.31 -56.29 25.27
CA TYR A 24 -2.34 -56.24 26.30
C TYR A 24 -1.72 -56.32 27.69
N HIS A 25 -2.36 -55.72 28.69
CA HIS A 25 -1.86 -55.67 30.07
C HIS A 25 -1.65 -57.03 30.75
N TRP A 26 -2.25 -58.10 30.23
CA TRP A 26 -2.07 -59.48 30.72
C TRP A 26 -1.02 -60.28 29.93
N GLN A 27 -0.36 -59.69 28.93
CA GLN A 27 0.76 -60.31 28.22
C GLN A 27 2.07 -59.90 28.90
N GLU A 28 2.81 -60.88 29.42
CA GLU A 28 4.14 -60.65 30.01
C GLU A 28 5.10 -60.11 28.93
N ASP A 29 5.25 -60.85 27.83
CA ASP A 29 6.13 -60.52 26.70
C ASP A 29 5.41 -60.55 25.34
N GLY A 30 6.05 -59.91 24.35
CA GLY A 30 5.61 -59.89 22.95
C GLY A 30 4.61 -58.79 22.62
N ALA A 31 4.01 -58.89 21.43
CA ALA A 31 3.00 -57.96 20.92
C ALA A 31 2.10 -58.67 19.90
N THR A 32 0.97 -58.05 19.56
CA THR A 32 0.06 -58.52 18.50
C THR A 32 0.71 -58.47 17.12
N ALA A 33 0.09 -59.18 16.16
CA ALA A 33 0.25 -58.88 14.75
C ALA A 33 -0.27 -57.46 14.42
N TRP A 34 0.14 -56.92 13.27
CA TRP A 34 -0.23 -55.57 12.83
C TRP A 34 -1.74 -55.33 12.83
N THR A 35 -2.18 -54.54 13.81
CA THR A 35 -3.56 -54.26 14.19
C THR A 35 -4.01 -52.95 13.54
N ARG A 36 -5.21 -52.93 12.94
CA ARG A 36 -5.77 -51.72 12.33
C ARG A 36 -6.20 -50.71 13.40
N MET A 37 -6.07 -49.42 13.07
CA MET A 37 -6.59 -48.32 13.90
C MET A 37 -7.79 -47.66 13.22
N MET A 38 -8.85 -47.38 13.98
CA MET A 38 -9.96 -46.52 13.60
C MET A 38 -9.49 -45.06 13.60
N THR A 39 -9.84 -44.31 12.55
CA THR A 39 -9.59 -42.88 12.44
C THR A 39 -10.92 -42.16 12.19
N PRO A 40 -11.12 -40.91 12.69
CA PRO A 40 -12.36 -40.17 12.52
C PRO A 40 -12.81 -39.98 11.06
N TYR A 41 -11.88 -39.96 10.11
CA TYR A 41 -12.18 -39.86 8.68
C TYR A 41 -11.07 -40.50 7.85
N THR A 42 -11.41 -41.33 6.87
CA THR A 42 -10.44 -42.01 6.01
C THR A 42 -11.00 -42.32 4.61
N GLY A 43 -10.09 -42.50 3.65
CA GLY A 43 -10.38 -42.93 2.29
C GLY A 43 -9.11 -42.98 1.45
N LYS A 44 -9.24 -43.35 0.16
CA LYS A 44 -8.10 -43.33 -0.78
C LYS A 44 -7.43 -41.95 -0.79
N ASN A 45 -6.17 -41.91 -0.33
CA ASN A 45 -5.29 -40.74 -0.22
C ASN A 45 -5.87 -39.53 0.53
N ARG A 46 -6.71 -39.75 1.55
CA ARG A 46 -7.25 -38.69 2.42
C ARG A 46 -7.66 -39.23 3.79
N GLY A 47 -7.62 -38.39 4.82
CA GLY A 47 -8.08 -38.77 6.14
C GLY A 47 -7.53 -37.88 7.25
N VAL A 48 -7.86 -38.22 8.49
CA VAL A 48 -7.16 -37.75 9.70
C VAL A 48 -6.14 -38.82 10.06
N MET A 49 -4.86 -38.45 10.11
CA MET A 49 -3.75 -39.36 10.43
C MET A 49 -3.02 -38.86 11.67
N PHE A 50 -3.52 -39.26 12.83
CA PHE A 50 -2.79 -39.23 14.10
C PHE A 50 -2.62 -40.68 14.54
N LEU A 51 -1.36 -41.11 14.65
CA LEU A 51 -1.00 -42.43 15.12
C LEU A 51 -0.42 -42.29 16.53
N PRO A 52 -0.88 -43.09 17.50
CA PRO A 52 -0.33 -43.10 18.84
C PRO A 52 1.16 -43.44 18.83
N GLU A 53 1.88 -42.89 19.79
CA GLU A 53 3.31 -43.09 19.97
C GLU A 53 3.58 -44.44 20.66
N VAL A 54 4.83 -44.90 20.64
CA VAL A 54 5.21 -46.06 21.45
C VAL A 54 5.06 -45.71 22.94
N ASP A 55 4.61 -46.69 23.72
CA ASP A 55 4.20 -46.58 25.13
C ASP A 55 2.86 -45.87 25.40
N ASP A 56 2.16 -45.31 24.40
CA ASP A 56 0.80 -44.78 24.57
C ASP A 56 -0.21 -45.91 24.89
N GLU A 57 -1.20 -45.61 25.73
CA GLU A 57 -2.33 -46.51 26.00
C GLU A 57 -3.49 -46.31 25.02
N VAL A 58 -3.93 -47.42 24.43
CA VAL A 58 -4.97 -47.47 23.41
C VAL A 58 -6.13 -48.39 23.81
N VAL A 59 -7.34 -48.05 23.35
CA VAL A 59 -8.54 -48.85 23.53
C VAL A 59 -8.72 -49.77 22.31
N VAL A 60 -9.00 -51.04 22.57
CA VAL A 60 -9.10 -52.09 21.57
C VAL A 60 -10.51 -52.70 21.59
N ALA A 61 -11.12 -52.79 20.42
CA ALA A 61 -12.31 -53.56 20.14
C ALA A 61 -11.97 -54.81 19.33
N PHE A 62 -12.90 -55.76 19.24
CA PHE A 62 -12.72 -57.04 18.57
C PHE A 62 -13.81 -57.23 17.51
N GLU A 63 -13.45 -57.45 16.24
CA GLU A 63 -14.45 -57.65 15.17
C GLU A 63 -15.35 -58.84 15.49
N ASN A 64 -16.66 -58.62 15.55
CA ASN A 64 -17.66 -59.63 15.97
C ASN A 64 -17.36 -60.29 17.34
N GLY A 65 -16.53 -59.67 18.19
CA GLY A 65 -16.08 -60.22 19.47
C GLY A 65 -14.98 -61.28 19.37
N ASP A 66 -14.32 -61.43 18.22
CA ASP A 66 -13.21 -62.36 17.97
C ASP A 66 -11.87 -61.81 18.51
N PRO A 67 -11.23 -62.44 19.53
CA PRO A 67 -9.93 -62.02 20.07
C PRO A 67 -8.82 -61.90 19.02
N GLU A 68 -8.88 -62.69 17.96
CA GLU A 68 -7.87 -62.74 16.90
C GLU A 68 -8.00 -61.57 15.90
N ARG A 69 -9.08 -60.77 16.00
CA ARG A 69 -9.38 -59.63 15.13
C ARG A 69 -9.46 -58.31 15.90
N PRO A 70 -8.37 -57.86 16.54
CA PRO A 70 -8.35 -56.57 17.20
C PRO A 70 -8.45 -55.41 16.20
N ILE A 71 -9.10 -54.33 16.64
CA ILE A 71 -9.06 -53.00 16.06
C ILE A 71 -8.82 -52.01 17.20
N VAL A 72 -7.79 -51.19 17.10
CA VAL A 72 -7.60 -50.05 17.99
C VAL A 72 -8.65 -48.99 17.63
N ILE A 73 -9.47 -48.57 18.60
CA ILE A 73 -10.55 -47.60 18.38
C ILE A 73 -10.24 -46.18 18.91
N GLY A 74 -9.10 -45.98 19.57
CA GLY A 74 -8.65 -44.68 20.04
C GLY A 74 -7.54 -44.79 21.10
N SER A 75 -7.09 -43.65 21.62
CA SER A 75 -6.18 -43.56 22.77
C SER A 75 -6.88 -43.02 24.00
N VAL A 76 -6.32 -43.29 25.18
CA VAL A 76 -6.79 -42.78 26.47
C VAL A 76 -5.64 -42.28 27.34
N TRP A 77 -5.90 -41.22 28.10
CA TRP A 77 -5.04 -40.80 29.20
C TRP A 77 -5.25 -41.71 30.42
N ASN A 78 -4.16 -42.06 31.10
CA ASN A 78 -4.12 -43.14 32.10
C ASN A 78 -3.56 -42.70 33.47
N GLY A 79 -3.39 -41.39 33.68
CA GLY A 79 -2.91 -40.80 34.94
C GLY A 79 -1.39 -40.75 35.08
N LYS A 80 -0.65 -41.58 34.33
CA LYS A 80 0.77 -41.35 34.03
C LYS A 80 0.87 -40.36 32.86
N ASP A 81 0.20 -40.71 31.76
CA ASP A 81 0.05 -39.88 30.57
C ASP A 81 -1.22 -39.05 30.77
N THR A 82 -1.06 -37.73 30.91
CA THR A 82 -2.12 -36.81 31.32
C THR A 82 -2.61 -35.95 30.16
N ALA A 83 -3.88 -35.53 30.23
CA ALA A 83 -4.43 -34.56 29.29
C ALA A 83 -3.64 -33.23 29.36
N PRO A 84 -3.41 -32.53 28.23
CA PRO A 84 -2.63 -31.29 28.18
C PRO A 84 -3.45 -30.11 28.70
N ARG A 85 -3.70 -30.15 30.01
CA ARG A 85 -4.45 -29.16 30.78
C ARG A 85 -3.63 -27.90 30.99
N ASP A 86 -2.35 -28.04 31.32
CA ASP A 86 -1.52 -26.90 31.67
C ASP A 86 -0.89 -26.15 30.47
N PRO A 87 -0.77 -24.81 30.55
CA PRO A 87 -1.52 -23.94 31.46
C PRO A 87 -2.95 -23.73 30.94
N TYR A 88 -3.96 -23.97 31.77
CA TYR A 88 -5.24 -23.28 31.63
C TYR A 88 -5.06 -21.85 32.16
N ARG A 89 -5.78 -20.87 31.59
CA ARG A 89 -5.59 -19.45 31.93
C ARG A 89 -6.37 -19.04 33.17
N SER A 90 -7.47 -19.73 33.43
CA SER A 90 -8.36 -19.54 34.57
C SER A 90 -8.98 -20.87 35.02
N GLN A 91 -9.72 -20.84 36.13
CA GLN A 91 -10.58 -21.97 36.52
C GLN A 91 -11.78 -22.11 35.56
N ASP A 92 -12.27 -21.00 34.99
CA ASP A 92 -13.39 -20.98 34.05
C ASP A 92 -13.06 -21.74 32.76
N ASP A 93 -11.79 -21.70 32.30
CA ASP A 93 -11.29 -22.51 31.17
C ASP A 93 -11.60 -24.02 31.36
N ILE A 94 -11.56 -24.49 32.62
CA ILE A 94 -11.80 -25.87 33.03
C ILE A 94 -13.29 -26.12 33.20
N ASP A 95 -13.95 -25.28 34.02
CA ASP A 95 -15.33 -25.49 34.47
C ASP A 95 -16.33 -25.36 33.31
N ASN A 96 -16.07 -24.45 32.37
CA ASN A 96 -16.88 -24.23 31.17
C ASN A 96 -16.34 -24.97 29.92
N ASN A 97 -15.21 -25.68 30.01
CA ASN A 97 -14.56 -26.35 28.87
C ASN A 97 -14.25 -25.38 27.69
N GLU A 98 -13.77 -24.18 28.02
CA GLU A 98 -13.55 -23.10 27.03
C GLU A 98 -12.34 -23.40 26.15
N VAL A 99 -11.37 -24.18 26.62
CA VAL A 99 -10.11 -24.42 25.90
C VAL A 99 -10.07 -25.81 25.26
N LYS A 100 -9.97 -25.84 23.94
CA LYS A 100 -9.91 -27.06 23.12
C LYS A 100 -8.59 -27.07 22.34
N ARG A 101 -7.86 -28.18 22.37
CA ARG A 101 -6.48 -28.26 21.88
C ARG A 101 -6.23 -29.52 21.06
N ILE A 102 -5.44 -29.38 19.99
CA ILE A 102 -4.74 -30.49 19.33
C ILE A 102 -3.25 -30.26 19.59
N ILE A 103 -2.60 -31.17 20.31
CA ILE A 103 -1.18 -31.08 20.66
C ILE A 103 -0.48 -32.37 20.20
N THR A 104 0.60 -32.19 19.44
CA THR A 104 1.49 -33.28 19.00
C THR A 104 2.56 -33.57 20.07
N ARG A 105 3.18 -34.77 20.06
CA ARG A 105 4.19 -35.19 21.04
C ARG A 105 5.30 -34.16 21.31
N THR A 106 5.71 -33.38 20.32
CA THR A 106 6.76 -32.36 20.48
C THR A 106 6.25 -30.98 20.89
N GLY A 107 4.93 -30.77 20.96
CA GLY A 107 4.31 -29.52 21.41
C GLY A 107 3.78 -28.60 20.30
N ASN A 108 3.80 -29.00 19.03
CA ASN A 108 3.08 -28.22 17.99
C ASN A 108 1.60 -28.26 18.30
N THR A 109 0.97 -27.09 18.35
CA THR A 109 -0.35 -26.91 18.92
C THR A 109 -1.28 -26.15 17.98
N ILE A 110 -2.53 -26.60 17.91
CA ILE A 110 -3.69 -25.80 17.52
C ILE A 110 -4.55 -25.64 18.78
N GLU A 111 -4.77 -24.40 19.21
CA GLU A 111 -5.55 -24.05 20.40
C GLU A 111 -6.75 -23.20 19.99
N ILE A 112 -7.92 -23.54 20.53
CA ILE A 112 -9.17 -22.80 20.39
C ILE A 112 -9.61 -22.39 21.79
N ILE A 113 -9.80 -21.08 21.99
CA ILE A 113 -10.50 -20.50 23.14
C ILE A 113 -11.92 -20.20 22.68
N ASP A 114 -12.89 -20.73 23.43
CA ASP A 114 -14.33 -20.76 23.13
C ASP A 114 -15.13 -19.96 24.18
N THR A 115 -14.47 -18.97 24.81
CA THR A 115 -15.09 -18.01 25.72
C THR A 115 -15.96 -17.05 24.93
N ASP A 116 -17.26 -16.96 25.24
CA ASP A 116 -18.24 -16.15 24.49
C ASP A 116 -17.80 -14.68 24.32
N GLY A 117 -17.76 -14.23 23.06
CA GLY A 117 -17.29 -12.89 22.66
C GLY A 117 -15.78 -12.66 22.76
N LYS A 118 -15.01 -13.61 23.29
CA LYS A 118 -13.54 -13.54 23.47
C LYS A 118 -12.80 -14.70 22.82
N GLU A 119 -13.40 -15.27 21.78
CA GLU A 119 -12.90 -16.45 21.09
C GLU A 119 -11.56 -16.17 20.41
N VAL A 120 -10.66 -17.15 20.45
CA VAL A 120 -9.33 -17.07 19.83
C VAL A 120 -8.99 -18.41 19.20
N ILE A 121 -8.40 -18.38 18.01
CA ILE A 121 -7.76 -19.55 17.40
C ILE A 121 -6.28 -19.23 17.27
N GLU A 122 -5.42 -20.06 17.85
CA GLU A 122 -3.96 -19.92 17.79
C GLU A 122 -3.32 -21.20 17.26
N ILE A 123 -2.31 -21.05 16.40
CA ILE A 123 -1.49 -22.15 15.91
C ILE A 123 -0.04 -21.79 16.18
N TYR A 124 0.69 -22.63 16.92
CA TYR A 124 2.05 -22.31 17.36
C TYR A 124 2.99 -23.51 17.41
N THR A 125 4.28 -23.23 17.21
CA THR A 125 5.39 -24.16 17.47
C THR A 125 5.66 -24.25 18.98
N PRO A 126 6.33 -25.31 19.49
CA PRO A 126 6.36 -25.62 20.93
C PRO A 126 6.84 -24.49 21.87
N LYS A 127 7.69 -23.59 21.38
CA LYS A 127 8.22 -22.44 22.14
C LYS A 127 7.41 -21.15 21.99
N LYS A 128 6.45 -21.10 21.06
CA LYS A 128 5.78 -19.89 20.55
C LYS A 128 6.72 -18.86 19.88
N ASP A 129 7.86 -19.33 19.34
CA ASP A 129 8.75 -18.50 18.51
C ASP A 129 8.17 -18.25 17.10
N CYS A 130 7.24 -19.10 16.65
CA CYS A 130 6.45 -18.89 15.43
C CYS A 130 4.97 -19.19 15.72
N TRP A 131 4.08 -18.26 15.37
CA TRP A 131 2.63 -18.43 15.60
C TRP A 131 1.74 -17.61 14.65
N VAL A 132 0.49 -18.05 14.54
CA VAL A 132 -0.62 -17.28 13.96
C VAL A 132 -1.77 -17.23 14.95
N GLN A 133 -2.44 -16.08 15.07
CA GLN A 133 -3.58 -15.90 15.96
C GLN A 133 -4.72 -15.16 15.24
N LEU A 134 -5.95 -15.67 15.39
CA LEU A 134 -7.19 -14.98 15.05
C LEU A 134 -7.90 -14.68 16.38
N ASN A 135 -8.26 -13.42 16.62
CA ASN A 135 -8.78 -12.97 17.92
C ASN A 135 -10.09 -12.19 17.75
N ASN A 136 -11.20 -12.72 18.27
CA ASN A 136 -12.52 -12.12 18.11
C ASN A 136 -12.71 -10.89 19.02
N ASP A 137 -12.24 -10.89 20.27
CA ASP A 137 -12.34 -9.72 21.17
C ASP A 137 -11.71 -8.48 20.53
N LYS A 138 -10.45 -8.62 20.09
CA LYS A 138 -9.66 -7.55 19.47
C LYS A 138 -9.98 -7.28 18.00
N LYS A 139 -10.84 -8.10 17.37
CA LYS A 139 -11.13 -8.10 15.93
C LYS A 139 -9.85 -8.09 15.07
N ALA A 140 -8.86 -8.89 15.47
CA ALA A 140 -7.50 -8.84 14.94
C ALA A 140 -7.00 -10.19 14.44
N ILE A 141 -6.12 -10.14 13.44
CA ILE A 141 -5.26 -11.25 13.02
C ILE A 141 -3.83 -10.84 13.29
N SER A 142 -3.00 -11.76 13.78
CA SER A 142 -1.59 -11.50 14.06
C SER A 142 -0.73 -12.70 13.67
N LEU A 143 0.46 -12.41 13.16
CA LEU A 143 1.43 -13.38 12.66
C LEU A 143 2.80 -13.01 13.23
N HIS A 144 3.58 -14.02 13.63
CA HIS A 144 4.90 -13.81 14.22
C HIS A 144 5.86 -14.94 13.86
N ALA A 145 7.12 -14.58 13.67
CA ALA A 145 8.26 -15.48 13.62
C ALA A 145 9.47 -14.77 14.24
N GLU A 146 10.32 -15.51 14.97
CA GLU A 146 11.58 -15.01 15.54
C GLU A 146 12.58 -14.51 14.46
N LYS A 147 12.43 -14.98 13.22
CA LYS A 147 13.34 -14.69 12.10
C LYS A 147 12.61 -14.19 10.86
N ASP A 148 12.26 -15.10 9.95
CA ASP A 148 11.81 -14.76 8.60
C ASP A 148 10.29 -14.95 8.43
N ILE A 149 9.66 -13.98 7.77
CA ILE A 149 8.29 -14.10 7.23
C ILE A 149 8.37 -13.93 5.72
N LEU A 150 8.10 -15.02 4.98
CA LEU A 150 8.15 -15.06 3.53
C LEU A 150 6.73 -15.05 2.94
N ILE A 151 6.45 -14.11 2.02
CA ILE A 151 5.18 -14.01 1.30
C ILE A 151 5.48 -14.05 -0.20
N GLU A 152 5.12 -15.17 -0.84
CA GLU A 152 5.39 -15.41 -2.27
C GLU A 152 4.11 -15.73 -3.04
N ALA A 153 3.99 -15.10 -4.21
CA ALA A 153 2.95 -15.39 -5.20
C ALA A 153 3.58 -15.39 -6.62
N PRO A 154 4.45 -16.37 -6.95
CA PRO A 154 5.31 -16.31 -8.14
C PRO A 154 4.56 -16.24 -9.47
N ASN A 155 3.29 -16.67 -9.49
CA ASN A 155 2.39 -16.62 -10.65
C ASN A 155 1.12 -15.79 -10.36
N GLY A 156 1.13 -14.92 -9.35
CA GLY A 156 -0.07 -14.26 -8.82
C GLY A 156 0.18 -12.82 -8.36
N GLU A 157 -0.73 -12.31 -7.53
CA GLU A 157 -0.71 -10.93 -7.04
C GLU A 157 -0.92 -10.91 -5.52
N VAL A 158 -0.15 -10.09 -4.80
CA VAL A 158 -0.37 -9.78 -3.38
C VAL A 158 -0.99 -8.39 -3.29
N ARG A 159 -2.20 -8.30 -2.72
CA ARG A 159 -2.92 -7.02 -2.52
C ARG A 159 -3.02 -6.69 -1.04
N ILE A 160 -2.71 -5.44 -0.69
CA ILE A 160 -2.90 -4.88 0.64
C ILE A 160 -3.85 -3.69 0.51
N SER A 161 -5.00 -3.75 1.17
CA SER A 161 -6.01 -2.69 1.18
C SER A 161 -6.47 -2.47 2.62
N CYS A 162 -6.32 -1.25 3.11
CA CYS A 162 -6.57 -0.89 4.50
C CYS A 162 -6.84 0.62 4.62
N LYS A 163 -7.36 1.07 5.77
CA LYS A 163 -7.59 2.50 6.04
C LYS A 163 -6.28 3.26 6.28
N ASN A 164 -5.39 2.67 7.06
CA ASN A 164 -4.07 3.19 7.42
C ASN A 164 -3.05 2.05 7.23
N LEU A 165 -1.91 2.35 6.61
CA LEU A 165 -0.75 1.44 6.53
C LEU A 165 0.43 2.09 7.25
N VAL A 166 1.13 1.30 8.08
CA VAL A 166 2.37 1.71 8.76
C VAL A 166 3.41 0.64 8.50
N THR A 167 4.61 1.06 8.13
CA THR A 167 5.77 0.20 7.91
C THR A 167 6.92 0.75 8.73
N ASP A 168 7.48 -0.06 9.62
CA ASP A 168 8.65 0.26 10.44
C ASP A 168 9.75 -0.77 10.15
N VAL A 169 10.99 -0.29 9.97
CA VAL A 169 12.15 -1.10 9.61
C VAL A 169 13.36 -0.53 10.34
N SER A 170 13.92 -1.30 11.28
CA SER A 170 14.97 -0.86 12.20
C SER A 170 16.39 -0.85 11.61
N GLN A 171 16.57 -1.45 10.44
CA GLN A 171 17.83 -1.52 9.70
C GLN A 171 17.59 -1.14 8.22
N ASP A 172 17.72 -2.08 7.30
CA ASP A 172 17.66 -1.83 5.86
C ASP A 172 16.31 -2.20 5.24
N ALA A 173 15.76 -1.28 4.43
CA ALA A 173 14.61 -1.55 3.56
C ALA A 173 15.07 -1.61 2.10
N PHE A 174 14.77 -2.71 1.40
CA PHE A 174 15.14 -2.91 0.00
C PHE A 174 13.92 -3.27 -0.86
N THR A 175 13.77 -2.62 -2.01
CA THR A 175 12.67 -2.85 -2.95
C THR A 175 13.19 -2.98 -4.37
N LYS A 176 13.13 -4.19 -4.93
CA LYS A 176 13.51 -4.47 -6.33
C LYS A 176 12.27 -4.68 -7.18
N ILE A 177 12.07 -3.80 -8.15
CA ILE A 177 10.97 -3.88 -9.11
C ILE A 177 11.59 -4.04 -10.51
N GLN A 178 11.29 -5.16 -11.18
CA GLN A 178 11.80 -5.45 -12.52
C GLN A 178 10.95 -4.77 -13.62
N GLY A 179 9.65 -4.62 -13.36
CA GLY A 179 8.72 -3.92 -14.23
C GLY A 179 8.57 -2.44 -13.87
N LYS A 180 7.34 -1.93 -13.96
CA LYS A 180 7.01 -0.53 -13.65
C LYS A 180 6.70 -0.37 -12.15
N ASN A 181 7.35 0.56 -11.46
CA ASN A 181 6.84 1.11 -10.20
C ASN A 181 5.86 2.26 -10.50
N THR A 182 4.75 2.35 -9.76
CA THR A 182 3.82 3.49 -9.84
C THR A 182 3.34 3.83 -8.43
N THR A 183 3.57 5.06 -8.00
CA THR A 183 3.07 5.59 -6.73
C THR A 183 2.12 6.74 -7.04
N GLN A 184 0.90 6.68 -6.52
CA GLN A 184 -0.12 7.71 -6.69
C GLN A 184 -0.62 8.13 -5.31
N VAL A 185 -0.45 9.41 -5.00
CA VAL A 185 -0.88 10.02 -3.74
C VAL A 185 -1.87 11.14 -4.08
N GLN A 186 -3.01 11.19 -3.37
CA GLN A 186 -4.05 12.21 -3.62
C GLN A 186 -3.88 13.46 -2.74
N GLY A 187 -3.32 13.28 -1.54
CA GLY A 187 -2.86 14.37 -0.67
C GLY A 187 -1.35 14.54 -0.78
N ASP A 188 -0.71 14.93 0.31
CA ASP A 188 0.71 15.24 0.36
C ASP A 188 1.59 13.97 0.32
N HIS A 189 2.72 14.06 -0.37
CA HIS A 189 3.78 13.06 -0.34
C HIS A 189 5.06 13.69 0.24
N THR A 190 5.38 13.34 1.48
CA THR A 190 6.60 13.78 2.16
C THR A 190 7.64 12.67 2.11
N LEU A 191 8.86 13.03 1.75
CA LEU A 191 10.05 12.17 1.84
C LEU A 191 11.10 12.93 2.66
N ASP A 192 11.28 12.52 3.91
CA ASP A 192 12.32 13.04 4.80
C ASP A 192 13.49 12.06 4.83
N VAL A 193 14.72 12.56 4.66
CA VAL A 193 15.94 11.75 4.58
C VAL A 193 17.06 12.53 5.28
N THR A 194 17.41 12.11 6.49
CA THR A 194 18.51 12.70 7.28
C THR A 194 19.88 12.50 6.63
N GLY A 195 20.04 11.43 5.85
CA GLY A 195 21.24 11.11 5.08
C GLY A 195 21.24 11.71 3.67
N GLY A 196 21.95 11.08 2.74
CA GLY A 196 21.92 11.48 1.33
C GLY A 196 20.72 10.90 0.59
N LEU A 197 19.89 11.76 -0.01
CA LEU A 197 18.92 11.35 -1.04
C LEU A 197 19.61 11.31 -2.42
N ARG A 198 19.53 10.17 -3.11
CA ARG A 198 20.05 9.99 -4.47
C ARG A 198 18.96 9.47 -5.40
N GLN A 199 18.71 10.19 -6.49
CA GLN A 199 17.78 9.78 -7.56
C GLN A 199 18.55 9.70 -8.87
N GLU A 200 18.42 8.58 -9.59
CA GLU A 200 19.08 8.34 -10.87
C GLU A 200 18.10 7.80 -11.90
N SER A 201 18.21 8.29 -13.13
CA SER A 201 17.50 7.76 -14.29
C SER A 201 18.44 7.72 -15.48
N LYS A 202 18.41 6.61 -16.23
CA LYS A 202 19.17 6.46 -17.48
C LYS A 202 18.51 7.18 -18.67
N GLN A 203 17.33 7.75 -18.49
CA GLN A 203 16.56 8.44 -19.52
C GLN A 203 16.22 9.86 -19.09
N THR A 204 15.25 10.00 -18.20
CA THR A 204 14.78 11.31 -17.69
C THR A 204 14.32 11.18 -16.24
N VAL A 205 14.54 12.24 -15.47
CA VAL A 205 13.78 12.56 -14.25
C VAL A 205 12.96 13.79 -14.60
N THR A 206 11.64 13.73 -14.40
CA THR A 206 10.71 14.82 -14.73
C THR A 206 9.93 15.21 -13.48
N VAL A 207 10.19 16.40 -12.97
CA VAL A 207 9.40 17.01 -11.88
C VAL A 207 8.48 18.06 -12.52
N LYS A 208 7.19 18.03 -12.17
CA LYS A 208 6.19 19.01 -12.63
C LYS A 208 5.41 19.52 -11.44
N GLY A 209 5.40 20.83 -11.28
CA GLY A 209 4.59 21.56 -10.31
C GLY A 209 4.49 23.02 -10.75
N SER A 210 3.49 23.75 -10.24
CA SER A 210 3.39 25.20 -10.48
C SER A 210 4.50 25.99 -9.76
N LEU A 211 5.10 25.39 -8.73
CA LEU A 211 6.24 25.91 -7.99
C LEU A 211 7.17 24.73 -7.65
N ILE A 212 8.48 24.94 -7.72
CA ILE A 212 9.52 24.03 -7.26
C ILE A 212 10.51 24.88 -6.46
N ASN A 213 10.66 24.58 -5.16
CA ASN A 213 11.57 25.28 -4.27
C ASN A 213 12.75 24.37 -3.91
N GLU A 214 13.95 24.71 -4.37
CA GLU A 214 15.19 24.01 -4.01
C GLU A 214 16.02 24.88 -3.07
N LEU A 215 16.09 24.50 -1.80
CA LEU A 215 16.73 25.27 -0.73
C LEU A 215 18.05 24.60 -0.30
N ALA A 216 19.14 24.90 -1.00
CA ALA A 216 20.47 24.44 -0.64
C ALA A 216 21.23 25.50 0.19
N SER A 217 21.74 25.12 1.37
CA SER A 217 22.64 25.96 2.17
C SER A 217 24.09 25.97 1.64
N GLY A 218 24.43 24.98 0.82
CA GLY A 218 25.72 24.84 0.15
C GLY A 218 25.63 25.06 -1.36
N ARG A 219 26.45 24.35 -2.12
CA ARG A 219 26.48 24.46 -3.58
C ARG A 219 25.29 23.76 -4.23
N PHE A 220 24.44 24.52 -4.91
CA PHE A 220 23.62 24.01 -6.01
C PHE A 220 24.44 23.96 -7.31
N ALA A 221 24.25 22.93 -8.14
CA ALA A 221 24.98 22.78 -9.40
C ALA A 221 24.16 22.02 -10.46
N MET A 222 23.80 22.71 -11.53
CA MET A 222 23.28 22.09 -12.75
C MET A 222 24.42 21.96 -13.77
N VAL A 223 24.57 20.77 -14.36
CA VAL A 223 25.63 20.49 -15.35
C VAL A 223 25.00 19.73 -16.52
N GLY A 224 25.11 20.29 -17.72
CA GLY A 224 24.60 19.70 -18.95
C GLY A 224 25.14 20.43 -20.18
N ALA A 225 25.10 19.78 -21.34
CA ALA A 225 25.55 20.40 -22.60
C ALA A 225 24.64 21.56 -23.05
N LEU A 226 23.36 21.51 -22.66
CA LEU A 226 22.40 22.59 -22.73
C LEU A 226 21.67 22.66 -21.39
N VAL A 227 21.56 23.87 -20.83
CA VAL A 227 20.75 24.16 -19.65
C VAL A 227 19.82 25.29 -20.06
N ASP A 228 18.62 24.93 -20.50
CA ASP A 228 17.58 25.89 -20.89
C ASP A 228 16.87 26.42 -19.65
N ILE A 229 17.43 27.49 -19.08
CA ILE A 229 16.70 28.34 -18.15
C ILE A 229 15.96 29.34 -19.03
N ASN A 230 14.70 29.03 -19.33
CA ASN A 230 13.76 29.96 -19.94
C ASN A 230 13.01 30.68 -18.80
N PRO A 231 13.52 31.80 -18.27
CA PRO A 231 12.65 32.68 -17.50
C PRO A 231 11.57 33.11 -18.48
N MET A 232 10.28 32.89 -18.17
CA MET A 232 9.18 33.22 -19.09
C MET A 232 9.40 34.63 -19.61
N ALA A 233 9.86 34.73 -20.86
CA ALA A 233 10.11 36.03 -21.47
C ALA A 233 8.76 36.77 -21.42
N PRO A 234 8.73 38.04 -21.00
CA PRO A 234 7.50 38.80 -21.12
C PRO A 234 7.10 38.74 -22.59
N VAL A 235 5.92 38.18 -22.87
CA VAL A 235 5.30 38.31 -24.18
C VAL A 235 4.96 39.78 -24.31
N ILE A 236 5.91 40.56 -24.83
CA ILE A 236 5.65 41.89 -25.34
C ILE A 236 4.85 41.65 -26.61
N ASP A 237 3.53 41.67 -26.46
CA ASP A 237 2.63 41.91 -27.58
C ASP A 237 3.00 43.29 -28.14
N ILE A 238 3.85 43.29 -29.18
CA ILE A 238 4.03 44.45 -30.05
C ILE A 238 2.85 44.36 -31.02
N PRO A 239 1.79 45.18 -30.88
CA PRO A 239 0.69 45.15 -31.84
C PRO A 239 1.24 45.58 -33.20
N MET A 240 1.38 44.62 -34.13
CA MET A 240 1.76 44.94 -35.49
C MET A 240 0.67 45.81 -36.12
N PRO A 241 1.02 46.95 -36.75
CA PRO A 241 0.05 47.73 -37.49
C PRO A 241 -0.44 46.91 -38.69
N ILE A 242 -1.75 46.69 -38.77
CA ILE A 242 -2.39 46.05 -39.91
C ILE A 242 -2.22 46.96 -41.13
N MET A 243 -1.42 46.53 -42.11
CA MET A 243 -1.35 47.14 -43.44
C MET A 243 -1.61 46.08 -44.53
N ALA A 244 -2.28 46.52 -45.59
CA ALA A 244 -2.96 45.67 -46.57
C ALA A 244 -2.01 44.85 -47.48
N PRO A 245 -2.50 43.72 -48.08
CA PRO A 245 -1.67 42.83 -48.89
C PRO A 245 -1.31 43.40 -50.26
N ALA A 246 -0.09 43.14 -50.72
CA ALA A 246 0.34 43.32 -52.11
C ALA A 246 -0.02 42.09 -52.97
N ALA A 247 -0.11 42.25 -54.29
CA ALA A 247 -0.77 41.30 -55.18
C ALA A 247 0.07 40.86 -56.39
N ASN A 248 1.11 40.03 -56.20
CA ASN A 248 1.55 39.07 -57.23
C ASN A 248 2.60 38.03 -56.71
N PRO A 249 2.41 36.70 -56.88
CA PRO A 249 3.36 35.69 -56.36
C PRO A 249 4.66 35.46 -57.17
N SER A 250 5.01 36.32 -58.13
CA SER A 250 6.10 36.08 -59.09
C SER A 250 7.47 36.65 -58.72
N GLU A 251 7.62 37.30 -57.55
CA GLU A 251 8.89 37.94 -57.13
C GLU A 251 9.82 37.04 -56.30
N TRP A 252 9.42 35.79 -56.07
CA TRP A 252 10.12 34.85 -55.21
C TRP A 252 11.39 34.26 -55.84
N LYS A 253 12.54 34.80 -55.47
CA LYS A 253 13.85 34.18 -55.72
C LYS A 253 14.35 33.46 -54.48
N ALA A 254 14.90 32.25 -54.67
CA ALA A 254 15.49 31.48 -53.58
C ALA A 254 16.78 32.15 -53.06
N GLY A 255 16.86 32.40 -51.75
CA GLY A 255 18.13 32.61 -51.06
C GLY A 255 18.07 33.52 -49.83
N ARG A 256 18.39 32.98 -48.66
CA ARG A 256 19.62 33.27 -47.88
C ARG A 256 19.62 32.42 -46.59
N VAL A 257 20.79 32.02 -46.10
CA VAL A 257 20.92 31.55 -44.70
C VAL A 257 21.05 32.79 -43.81
N LEU A 258 20.10 32.99 -42.91
CA LEU A 258 20.10 34.11 -41.95
C LEU A 258 20.98 33.79 -40.75
N LYS A 259 21.62 34.82 -40.19
CA LYS A 259 22.39 34.71 -38.93
C LYS A 259 21.54 35.19 -37.74
N PRO A 260 21.86 34.77 -36.50
CA PRO A 260 21.12 35.20 -35.31
C PRO A 260 21.02 36.73 -35.22
N GLY A 261 19.80 37.24 -35.21
CA GLY A 261 19.50 38.68 -35.19
C GLY A 261 18.89 39.26 -36.48
N GLU A 262 18.92 38.55 -37.62
CA GLU A 262 18.16 38.95 -38.82
C GLU A 262 16.76 38.32 -38.83
N ALA A 263 15.71 39.10 -39.14
CA ALA A 263 14.35 38.61 -39.29
C ALA A 263 14.09 38.07 -40.70
N ALA A 264 13.47 36.89 -40.81
CA ALA A 264 12.97 36.36 -42.07
C ALA A 264 11.63 37.03 -42.44
N VAL A 265 11.50 37.51 -43.67
CA VAL A 265 10.21 37.89 -44.26
C VAL A 265 9.80 36.80 -45.24
N TYR A 266 8.57 36.29 -45.10
CA TYR A 266 7.99 35.28 -45.98
C TYR A 266 6.57 35.73 -46.36
N ASP A 267 6.32 35.90 -47.66
CA ASP A 267 4.99 36.08 -48.26
C ASP A 267 4.27 34.68 -48.31
N SER A 268 3.10 34.53 -48.95
CA SER A 268 2.24 33.34 -48.79
C SER A 268 1.94 32.55 -50.08
N GLY A 269 1.99 31.21 -50.03
CA GLY A 269 1.81 30.33 -51.20
C GLY A 269 1.48 28.85 -50.92
N ALA A 270 0.21 28.58 -50.60
CA ALA A 270 -0.61 27.34 -50.65
C ALA A 270 -0.04 25.91 -50.90
N GLY A 271 -0.64 24.91 -50.19
CA GLY A 271 -0.80 23.49 -50.63
C GLY A 271 -0.40 22.43 -49.56
N ALA A 272 -1.28 21.78 -48.78
CA ALA A 272 -2.27 20.72 -49.11
C ALA A 272 -1.62 19.32 -49.34
N VAL A 273 -2.10 18.14 -48.85
CA VAL A 273 -3.39 17.67 -48.24
C VAL A 273 -3.14 16.72 -47.02
N ALA A 274 -4.19 16.21 -46.36
CA ALA A 274 -4.23 15.40 -45.14
C ALA A 274 -4.10 13.85 -45.28
N GLY A 275 -3.99 13.16 -44.13
CA GLY A 275 -4.29 11.72 -43.95
C GLY A 275 -4.65 11.41 -42.48
N LYS A 276 -5.89 10.95 -42.22
CA LYS A 276 -6.48 10.77 -40.88
C LYS A 276 -6.80 9.31 -40.61
N LEU A 277 -6.39 8.77 -39.46
CA LEU A 277 -7.02 7.59 -38.83
C LEU A 277 -7.13 7.84 -37.33
N ALA A 278 -8.28 7.46 -36.75
CA ALA A 278 -8.66 7.76 -35.37
C ALA A 278 -9.14 6.48 -34.67
N PHE A 279 -9.06 6.49 -33.34
CA PHE A 279 -9.82 5.60 -32.47
C PHE A 279 -10.42 6.46 -31.33
N GLU A 280 -11.75 6.41 -31.18
CA GLU A 280 -12.51 6.96 -30.04
C GLU A 280 -12.80 5.79 -29.06
N HIS A 281 -12.88 5.99 -27.75
CA HIS A 281 -14.05 6.43 -26.94
C HIS A 281 -13.62 6.42 -25.45
N PRO A 282 -14.45 6.79 -24.44
CA PRO A 282 -15.70 7.55 -24.44
C PRO A 282 -15.69 8.79 -23.49
N ASP A 283 -16.84 9.45 -23.36
CA ASP A 283 -17.15 10.65 -22.57
C ASP A 283 -16.58 10.71 -21.14
N LYS A 284 -16.01 11.82 -20.66
CA LYS A 284 -16.68 13.09 -20.27
C LYS A 284 -17.85 12.92 -19.28
N ASP A 285 -17.65 13.36 -18.04
CA ASP A 285 -18.34 14.60 -17.63
C ASP A 285 -17.66 15.34 -16.46
N LYS A 286 -17.85 16.66 -16.46
CA LYS A 286 -17.70 17.63 -15.35
C LYS A 286 -16.57 17.43 -14.31
N LYS A 287 -15.43 18.10 -14.54
CA LYS A 287 -14.64 18.65 -13.42
C LYS A 287 -15.34 19.92 -12.91
N ASP A 288 -15.80 19.91 -11.67
CA ASP A 288 -16.19 21.15 -10.99
C ASP A 288 -14.98 22.09 -10.92
N LYS A 289 -15.11 23.27 -11.54
CA LYS A 289 -14.06 24.28 -11.57
C LYS A 289 -14.01 24.96 -10.20
N LYS A 290 -13.21 24.39 -9.29
CA LYS A 290 -12.98 24.96 -7.94
C LYS A 290 -12.49 26.40 -8.08
N LEU A 291 -13.34 27.35 -7.66
CA LEU A 291 -12.99 28.76 -7.60
C LEU A 291 -11.98 29.00 -6.45
N SER A 292 -11.06 29.92 -6.67
CA SER A 292 -10.05 30.36 -5.72
C SER A 292 -10.50 31.65 -5.00
N TRP A 293 -9.62 32.18 -4.16
CA TRP A 293 -9.72 33.48 -3.51
C TRP A 293 -8.37 34.23 -3.61
N VAL A 294 -8.41 35.55 -3.42
CA VAL A 294 -7.23 36.42 -3.24
C VAL A 294 -7.46 37.28 -2.01
N GLU A 295 -6.40 37.49 -1.24
CA GLU A 295 -6.36 38.45 -0.13
C GLU A 295 -5.33 39.55 -0.46
N ILE A 296 -5.68 40.76 -0.10
CA ILE A 296 -4.94 42.00 -0.35
C ILE A 296 -4.61 42.57 1.02
N GLU A 297 -3.35 42.91 1.26
CA GLU A 297 -2.89 43.59 2.48
C GLU A 297 -2.05 44.81 2.07
N LEU A 298 -2.28 45.95 2.72
CA LEU A 298 -1.53 47.18 2.47
C LEU A 298 -1.02 47.77 3.80
N VAL A 299 0.31 47.88 3.89
CA VAL A 299 1.03 48.47 5.01
C VAL A 299 1.90 49.64 4.54
N ASP A 300 2.30 50.51 5.46
CA ASP A 300 3.27 51.58 5.20
C ASP A 300 4.73 51.13 5.35
N GLY A 301 5.68 52.05 5.19
CA GLY A 301 7.12 51.78 5.29
C GLY A 301 7.60 51.37 6.68
N GLU A 302 6.76 51.48 7.72
CA GLU A 302 7.03 51.00 9.08
C GLU A 302 6.25 49.70 9.40
N GLY A 303 5.52 49.15 8.41
CA GLY A 303 4.73 47.93 8.54
C GLY A 303 3.35 48.14 9.17
N LYS A 304 2.88 49.39 9.30
CA LYS A 304 1.57 49.69 9.90
C LYS A 304 0.45 49.62 8.84
N PRO A 305 -0.71 49.01 9.15
CA PRO A 305 -1.79 48.85 8.17
C PRO A 305 -2.38 50.18 7.70
N ILE A 306 -2.80 50.20 6.43
CA ILE A 306 -3.38 51.36 5.76
C ILE A 306 -4.87 51.08 5.47
N PRO A 307 -5.78 51.44 6.39
CA PRO A 307 -7.19 51.13 6.25
C PRO A 307 -7.90 52.02 5.24
N SER A 308 -9.06 51.57 4.75
CA SER A 308 -9.99 52.34 3.90
C SER A 308 -9.43 52.82 2.54
N GLU A 309 -8.26 52.31 2.11
CA GLU A 309 -7.71 52.63 0.79
C GLU A 309 -8.50 51.91 -0.31
N LYS A 310 -8.71 52.57 -1.47
CA LYS A 310 -9.43 51.96 -2.59
C LYS A 310 -8.51 51.05 -3.40
N TYR A 311 -8.91 49.81 -3.61
CA TYR A 311 -8.22 48.86 -4.48
C TYR A 311 -8.99 48.56 -5.77
N LEU A 312 -8.25 48.18 -6.81
CA LEU A 312 -8.73 47.66 -8.09
C LEU A 312 -8.03 46.32 -8.38
N LEU A 313 -8.82 45.27 -8.48
CA LEU A 313 -8.39 43.88 -8.75
C LEU A 313 -8.79 43.47 -10.16
N GLU A 314 -7.80 43.22 -11.03
CA GLU A 314 -7.98 42.60 -12.35
C GLU A 314 -7.87 41.08 -12.21
N LEU A 315 -8.92 40.35 -12.57
CA LEU A 315 -9.05 38.90 -12.46
C LEU A 315 -8.44 38.16 -13.68
N PRO A 316 -8.23 36.83 -13.59
CA PRO A 316 -7.60 36.07 -14.68
C PRO A 316 -8.46 35.98 -15.95
N ASP A 317 -9.76 36.27 -15.86
CA ASP A 317 -10.67 36.39 -17.01
C ASP A 317 -10.73 37.83 -17.59
N GLY A 318 -9.87 38.73 -17.10
CA GLY A 318 -9.80 40.14 -17.51
C GLY A 318 -10.84 41.06 -16.88
N LYS A 319 -11.79 40.54 -16.07
CA LYS A 319 -12.77 41.38 -15.38
C LYS A 319 -12.13 42.14 -14.23
N LYS A 320 -12.64 43.33 -13.94
CA LYS A 320 -12.18 44.18 -12.83
C LYS A 320 -13.19 44.19 -11.69
N ARG A 321 -12.72 44.08 -10.45
CA ARG A 321 -13.48 44.29 -9.21
C ARG A 321 -12.84 45.43 -8.42
N GLU A 322 -13.65 46.26 -7.79
CA GLU A 322 -13.20 47.39 -6.96
C GLU A 322 -13.73 47.23 -5.54
N GLY A 323 -12.98 47.73 -4.56
CA GLY A 323 -13.38 47.74 -3.16
C GLY A 323 -12.53 48.68 -2.30
N MET A 324 -12.74 48.63 -1.00
CA MET A 324 -11.94 49.33 0.01
C MET A 324 -11.37 48.33 0.99
N LEU A 325 -10.19 48.65 1.54
CA LEU A 325 -9.59 47.89 2.63
C LEU A 325 -10.34 48.13 3.96
N ASP A 326 -10.34 47.13 4.83
CA ASP A 326 -10.91 47.18 6.18
C ASP A 326 -10.05 48.01 7.16
N SER A 327 -10.41 48.00 8.45
CA SER A 327 -9.69 48.71 9.52
C SER A 327 -8.28 48.19 9.78
N GLU A 328 -7.92 47.03 9.26
CA GLU A 328 -6.61 46.38 9.39
C GLU A 328 -5.83 46.45 8.07
N GLY A 329 -6.28 47.24 7.10
CA GLY A 329 -5.59 47.41 5.81
C GLY A 329 -5.72 46.18 4.90
N ARG A 330 -6.76 45.36 5.08
CA ARG A 330 -6.94 44.10 4.33
C ARG A 330 -8.24 44.07 3.52
N ALA A 331 -8.26 43.24 2.48
CA ALA A 331 -9.48 42.89 1.76
C ALA A 331 -9.37 41.49 1.14
N ARG A 332 -10.46 40.72 1.23
CA ARG A 332 -10.55 39.37 0.67
C ARG A 332 -11.58 39.30 -0.44
N VAL A 333 -11.22 38.65 -1.56
CA VAL A 333 -12.06 38.48 -2.74
C VAL A 333 -12.13 37.00 -3.12
N ASP A 334 -13.20 36.34 -2.71
CA ASP A 334 -13.51 34.96 -3.06
C ASP A 334 -14.23 34.82 -4.42
N GLY A 335 -14.36 33.59 -4.89
CA GLY A 335 -15.14 33.28 -6.09
C GLY A 335 -14.46 33.78 -7.37
N ILE A 336 -13.14 33.61 -7.47
CA ILE A 336 -12.35 33.94 -8.65
C ILE A 336 -11.93 32.66 -9.39
N ASP A 337 -11.76 32.73 -10.71
CA ASP A 337 -11.14 31.63 -11.44
C ASP A 337 -9.66 31.47 -11.03
N PRO A 338 -9.10 30.25 -10.93
CA PRO A 338 -7.68 30.07 -10.65
C PRO A 338 -6.79 30.69 -11.75
N GLY A 339 -5.90 31.61 -11.36
CA GLY A 339 -4.96 32.27 -12.26
C GLY A 339 -4.37 33.55 -11.67
N THR A 340 -3.54 34.25 -12.45
CA THR A 340 -2.89 35.50 -12.02
C THR A 340 -3.88 36.66 -11.93
N CYS A 341 -3.99 37.27 -10.75
CA CYS A 341 -4.69 38.54 -10.57
C CYS A 341 -3.69 39.69 -10.49
N LYS A 342 -4.10 40.92 -10.83
CA LYS A 342 -3.32 42.15 -10.56
C LYS A 342 -4.08 43.03 -9.58
N VAL A 343 -3.38 43.50 -8.55
CA VAL A 343 -3.89 44.50 -7.60
C VAL A 343 -3.26 45.86 -7.92
N SER A 344 -4.03 46.93 -7.80
CA SER A 344 -3.58 48.31 -7.88
C SER A 344 -4.36 49.18 -6.91
N PHE A 345 -3.80 50.32 -6.50
CA PHE A 345 -4.38 51.28 -5.57
C PHE A 345 -4.54 52.63 -6.28
N PRO A 346 -5.65 52.89 -6.99
CA PRO A 346 -5.76 54.02 -7.93
C PRO A 346 -5.51 55.40 -7.30
N ASN A 347 -5.75 55.57 -6.00
CA ASN A 347 -5.51 56.85 -5.31
C ASN A 347 -4.02 57.10 -4.97
N ARG A 348 -3.20 56.05 -4.95
CA ARG A 348 -1.77 56.08 -4.64
C ARG A 348 -0.92 56.01 -5.89
N ASP A 349 -1.23 55.04 -6.76
CA ASP A 349 -0.50 54.79 -8.01
C ASP A 349 -0.68 55.93 -9.04
N ALA A 350 -1.72 56.77 -8.90
CA ALA A 350 -2.02 57.87 -9.82
C ALA A 350 -1.00 59.02 -9.87
N LYS A 351 0.04 59.02 -9.03
CA LYS A 351 1.08 60.08 -9.04
C LYS A 351 2.34 59.76 -9.84
N ASP A 352 2.63 58.49 -10.14
CA ASP A 352 3.86 58.11 -10.86
C ASP A 352 3.70 58.03 -12.39
N TRP A 353 2.58 58.51 -12.92
CA TRP A 353 2.33 58.63 -14.37
C TRP A 353 2.51 60.07 -14.88
N LYS A 354 3.76 60.56 -14.87
CA LYS A 354 4.20 61.64 -15.77
C LYS A 354 5.50 61.25 -16.47
N LYS A 355 5.45 61.29 -17.81
CA LYS A 355 6.55 61.00 -18.74
C LYS A 355 7.88 61.62 -18.32
N LEU A 356 8.93 60.80 -18.35
CA LEU A 356 10.17 61.08 -19.07
C LEU A 356 10.45 59.90 -20.01
#